data_AF-A0A0E4FYY3-F1
#
_entry.id   AF-A0A0E4FYY3-F1
#
_cell.length_a   1.000
_cell.length_b   1.000
_cell.length_c   1.000
_cell.angle_alpha   90.00
_cell.angle_beta   90.00
_cell.angle_gamma   90.00
#
_symmetry.space_group_name_H-M   'P 1'
#
loop_
_entity.id
_entity.type
_entity.pdbx_description
1 polymer ?
#
loop_
_entity_poly.entity_id
_entity_poly.type
_entity_poly.pdbx_seq_one_letter_code
_entity_poly.pdbx_strand_id
1 'polypeptide(L)'
;MAKHPPIILTPFFQPRDEGAAEQRMYVAGFADEAGEAWGTLVPLDAEMVEHAVLRQQTFTVWCNSDGRIQPQPSSDSLFEGLLEKGQLRETPLDELVADAIEQGKNEPNDDILDMFETLHERLLRAEGMVADEIVAAHAMTLRGGRARFHAPG
;
A
#
# COMPACT_ATOMS: atom_id res chain seq x y z
N MET A 1 3.94 21.80 -42.42
CA MET A 1 4.41 20.57 -41.76
C MET A 1 3.21 19.67 -41.57
N ALA A 2 3.18 18.49 -42.18
CA ALA A 2 2.08 17.55 -41.98
C ALA A 2 2.17 17.02 -40.55
N LYS A 3 1.10 17.17 -39.75
CA LYS A 3 0.99 16.46 -38.47
C LYS A 3 0.91 14.98 -38.80
N HIS A 4 1.84 14.18 -38.25
CA HIS A 4 1.68 12.73 -38.29
C HIS A 4 0.33 12.36 -37.67
N PRO A 5 -0.43 11.43 -38.27
CA PRO A 5 -1.68 10.97 -37.69
C PRO A 5 -1.40 10.43 -36.27
N PRO A 6 -2.28 10.72 -35.29
CA PRO A 6 -2.11 10.26 -33.93
C PRO A 6 -2.12 8.73 -33.90
N ILE A 7 -1.17 8.12 -33.19
CA ILE A 7 -1.20 6.69 -32.89
C ILE A 7 -2.32 6.48 -31.86
N ILE A 8 -3.32 5.69 -32.23
CA ILE A 8 -4.41 5.31 -31.31
C ILE A 8 -3.93 4.09 -30.53
N LEU A 9 -3.92 4.24 -29.22
CA LEU A 9 -3.47 3.23 -28.27
C LEU A 9 -4.67 2.75 -27.45
N THR A 10 -4.90 1.45 -27.42
CA THR A 10 -5.99 0.82 -26.66
C THR A 10 -5.41 0.13 -25.43
N PRO A 11 -5.84 0.48 -24.20
CA PRO A 11 -5.35 -0.21 -23.01
C PRO A 11 -5.78 -1.68 -23.01
N PHE A 12 -4.89 -2.58 -22.61
CA PHE A 12 -5.17 -4.00 -22.46
C PHE A 12 -4.60 -4.56 -21.16
N PHE A 13 -5.17 -5.69 -20.73
CA PHE A 13 -4.70 -6.51 -19.62
C PHE A 13 -4.93 -7.98 -19.95
N GLN A 14 -3.86 -8.78 -20.04
CA GLN A 14 -3.97 -10.18 -20.50
C GLN A 14 -2.89 -11.08 -19.90
N PRO A 15 -3.10 -12.41 -19.89
CA PRO A 15 -2.06 -13.38 -19.55
C PRO A 15 -0.87 -13.29 -20.52
N ARG A 16 0.35 -13.45 -20.02
CA ARG A 16 1.56 -13.66 -20.82
C ARG A 16 1.56 -15.11 -21.32
N ASP A 17 1.92 -15.30 -22.58
CA ASP A 17 1.91 -16.55 -23.36
C ASP A 17 1.98 -17.88 -22.57
N GLU A 18 1.17 -18.84 -23.01
CA GLU A 18 0.90 -20.18 -22.44
C GLU A 18 2.12 -21.14 -22.34
N GLY A 19 3.35 -20.67 -22.59
CA GLY A 19 4.55 -21.50 -22.70
C GLY A 19 5.40 -21.64 -21.42
N ALA A 20 5.17 -20.85 -20.38
CA ALA A 20 5.94 -20.91 -19.13
C ALA A 20 5.14 -21.63 -18.04
N ALA A 21 5.37 -22.94 -17.91
CA ALA A 21 4.62 -23.84 -17.02
C ALA A 21 4.70 -23.53 -15.51
N GLU A 22 5.40 -22.47 -15.07
CA GLU A 22 5.67 -22.27 -13.64
C GLU A 22 5.20 -20.93 -13.07
N GLN A 23 4.94 -19.90 -13.89
CA GLN A 23 4.39 -18.63 -13.40
C GLN A 23 3.53 -17.97 -14.48
N ARG A 24 2.20 -18.17 -14.40
CA ARG A 24 1.25 -17.42 -15.22
C ARG A 24 1.35 -15.96 -14.76
N MET A 25 1.86 -15.08 -15.63
CA MET A 25 2.00 -13.65 -15.34
C MET A 25 0.99 -12.88 -16.17
N TYR A 26 0.44 -11.79 -15.63
CA TYR A 26 -0.36 -10.85 -16.41
C TYR A 26 0.47 -9.67 -16.89
N VAL A 27 0.11 -9.14 -18.06
CA VAL A 27 0.72 -7.94 -18.65
C VAL A 27 -0.36 -6.88 -18.83
N ALA A 28 -0.07 -5.67 -18.36
CA ALA A 28 -0.84 -4.46 -18.63
C ALA A 28 -0.06 -3.58 -19.60
N GLY A 29 -0.73 -2.99 -20.58
CA GLY A 29 -0.07 -2.10 -21.54
C GLY A 29 -1.07 -1.43 -22.47
N PHE A 30 -0.54 -0.80 -23.52
CA PHE A 30 -1.34 -0.27 -24.60
C PHE A 30 -1.05 -1.07 -25.87
N ALA A 31 -2.06 -1.41 -26.65
CA ALA A 31 -1.90 -1.99 -27.97
C ALA A 31 -2.10 -0.92 -29.03
N ASP A 32 -1.28 -0.91 -30.07
CA ASP A 32 -1.57 -0.13 -31.28
C ASP A 32 -2.67 -0.80 -32.12
N GLU A 33 -3.02 -0.17 -33.24
CA GLU A 33 -4.04 -0.70 -34.16
C GLU A 33 -3.66 -2.05 -34.79
N ALA A 34 -2.37 -2.41 -34.78
CA ALA A 34 -1.88 -3.72 -35.24
C ALA A 34 -1.87 -4.77 -34.14
N GLY A 35 -2.23 -4.41 -32.90
CA GLY A 35 -2.22 -5.29 -31.74
C GLY A 35 -0.84 -5.46 -31.10
N GLU A 36 0.16 -4.67 -31.52
CA GLU A 36 1.50 -4.73 -30.93
C GLU A 36 1.47 -4.06 -29.56
N ALA A 37 2.07 -4.70 -28.56
CA ALA A 37 2.06 -4.23 -27.18
C ALA A 37 3.14 -3.16 -26.93
N TRP A 38 2.71 -2.01 -26.45
CA TRP A 38 3.51 -0.87 -26.00
C TRP A 38 3.24 -0.68 -24.51
N GLY A 39 4.10 -1.19 -23.63
CA GLY A 39 3.87 -1.07 -22.18
C GLY A 39 4.99 -1.59 -21.29
N THR A 40 5.01 -1.08 -20.06
CA THR A 40 5.88 -1.56 -18.98
C THR A 40 5.39 -2.91 -18.50
N LEU A 41 6.26 -3.92 -18.49
CA LEU A 41 5.98 -5.22 -17.91
C LEU A 41 5.86 -5.06 -16.38
N VAL A 42 4.64 -5.11 -15.85
CA VAL A 42 4.39 -5.24 -14.41
C VAL A 42 4.11 -6.71 -14.14
N PRO A 43 5.09 -7.50 -13.66
CA PRO A 43 4.88 -8.92 -13.40
C PRO A 43 3.93 -9.08 -12.20
N LEU A 44 2.67 -9.41 -12.48
CA LEU A 44 1.70 -9.79 -11.45
C LEU A 44 1.41 -11.28 -11.58
N ASP A 45 1.50 -11.97 -10.46
CA ASP A 45 1.16 -13.39 -10.35
C ASP A 45 -0.33 -13.61 -10.69
N ALA A 46 -0.61 -14.67 -11.45
CA ALA A 46 -1.95 -14.91 -11.95
C ALA A 46 -2.98 -15.24 -10.87
N GLU A 47 -2.59 -15.97 -9.84
CA GLU A 47 -3.46 -16.30 -8.72
C GLU A 47 -3.90 -15.01 -8.01
N MET A 48 -2.97 -14.06 -7.88
CA MET A 48 -3.21 -12.76 -7.25
C MET A 48 -4.14 -11.87 -8.07
N VAL A 49 -4.01 -11.87 -9.39
CA VAL A 49 -4.90 -11.14 -10.30
C VAL A 49 -6.30 -11.76 -10.32
N GLU A 50 -6.40 -13.09 -10.40
CA GLU A 50 -7.68 -13.81 -10.31
C GLU A 50 -8.38 -13.53 -8.97
N HIS A 51 -7.64 -13.58 -7.87
CA HIS A 51 -8.20 -13.27 -6.55
C HIS A 51 -8.63 -11.81 -6.39
N ALA A 52 -7.79 -10.85 -6.82
CA ALA A 52 -8.08 -9.43 -6.65
C ALA A 52 -9.19 -8.94 -7.58
N VAL A 53 -9.18 -9.37 -8.85
CA VAL A 53 -10.07 -8.84 -9.89
C VAL A 53 -11.36 -9.66 -10.02
N LEU A 54 -11.30 -10.99 -9.94
CA LEU A 54 -12.46 -11.84 -10.22
C LEU A 54 -13.30 -12.20 -8.99
N ARG A 55 -12.78 -12.06 -7.76
CA ARG A 55 -13.55 -12.32 -6.52
C ARG A 55 -14.18 -11.10 -5.87
N GLN A 56 -14.12 -9.91 -6.50
CA GLN A 56 -14.63 -8.66 -5.91
C GLN A 56 -14.17 -8.46 -4.46
N GLN A 57 -12.91 -8.79 -4.18
CA GLN A 57 -12.40 -8.76 -2.82
C GLN A 57 -12.29 -7.29 -2.37
N THR A 58 -12.95 -6.95 -1.27
CA THR A 58 -12.76 -5.64 -0.64
C THR A 58 -11.44 -5.63 0.11
N PHE A 59 -10.62 -4.62 -0.16
CA PHE A 59 -9.43 -4.31 0.63
C PHE A 59 -9.73 -3.16 1.58
N THR A 60 -9.35 -3.34 2.84
CA THR A 60 -9.29 -2.27 3.83
C THR A 60 -7.86 -1.76 3.95
N VAL A 61 -7.67 -0.61 4.59
CA VAL A 61 -6.33 -0.09 4.90
C VAL A 61 -5.97 -0.52 6.32
N TRP A 62 -4.80 -1.12 6.49
CA TRP A 62 -4.23 -1.49 7.78
C TRP A 62 -2.96 -0.70 8.05
N CYS A 63 -2.79 -0.24 9.28
CA CYS A 63 -1.56 0.37 9.78
C CYS A 63 -1.00 -0.56 10.87
N ASN A 64 0.23 -1.00 10.69
CA ASN A 64 0.90 -1.84 11.69
C ASN A 64 1.46 -0.96 12.83
N SER A 65 2.04 -1.59 13.86
CA SER A 65 2.55 -0.86 15.03
C SER A 65 3.84 -0.08 14.76
N ASP A 66 4.55 -0.32 13.65
CA ASP A 66 5.74 0.46 13.27
C ASP A 66 5.42 1.64 12.33
N GLY A 67 4.14 1.86 12.03
CA GLY A 67 3.65 3.02 11.28
C GLY A 67 3.64 2.83 9.77
N ARG A 68 3.73 1.59 9.27
CA ARG A 68 3.55 1.27 7.85
C ARG A 68 2.10 0.96 7.53
N ILE A 69 1.64 1.55 6.44
CA ILE A 69 0.28 1.41 5.94
C ILE A 69 0.30 0.49 4.72
N GLN A 70 -0.63 -0.47 4.69
CA GLN A 70 -0.78 -1.41 3.58
C GLN A 70 -2.23 -1.84 3.37
N PRO A 71 -2.58 -2.32 2.16
CA PRO A 71 -3.89 -2.90 1.91
C PRO A 71 -4.01 -4.27 2.59
N GLN A 72 -5.17 -4.51 3.22
CA GLN A 72 -5.53 -5.77 3.85
C GLN A 72 -6.80 -6.34 3.19
N PRO A 73 -6.74 -7.52 2.57
CA PRO A 73 -7.93 -8.19 2.08
C PRO A 73 -8.81 -8.69 3.24
N SER A 74 -10.10 -8.86 2.99
CA SER A 74 -11.04 -9.42 3.98
C SER A 74 -10.78 -10.88 4.42
N SER A 75 -9.86 -11.57 3.75
CA SER A 75 -9.50 -12.97 4.04
C SER A 75 -8.13 -13.02 4.69
N ASP A 76 -8.07 -13.50 5.94
CA ASP A 76 -6.82 -13.60 6.71
C ASP A 76 -5.79 -14.52 6.04
N SER A 77 -6.23 -15.68 5.53
CA SER A 77 -5.34 -16.62 4.82
C SER A 77 -4.74 -16.03 3.53
N LEU A 78 -5.49 -15.16 2.84
CA LEU A 78 -4.98 -14.44 1.68
C LEU A 78 -4.00 -13.35 2.13
N PHE A 79 -4.31 -12.63 3.21
CA PHE A 79 -3.43 -11.61 3.76
C PHE A 79 -2.07 -12.19 4.15
N GLU A 80 -2.05 -13.30 4.89
CA GLU A 80 -0.82 -14.01 5.27
C GLU A 80 -0.02 -14.44 4.04
N GLY A 81 -0.68 -15.06 3.05
CA GLY A 81 -0.01 -15.50 1.83
C GLY A 81 0.59 -14.35 1.00
N LEU A 82 -0.07 -13.19 0.95
CA LEU A 82 0.43 -12.00 0.27
C LEU A 82 1.57 -11.32 1.04
N LEU A 83 1.49 -11.34 2.37
CA LEU A 83 2.52 -10.79 3.26
C LEU A 83 3.81 -11.62 3.17
N GLU A 84 3.72 -12.95 3.25
CA GLU A 84 4.87 -13.85 3.12
C GLU A 84 5.59 -13.71 1.77
N LYS A 85 4.83 -13.46 0.71
CA LYS A 85 5.35 -13.25 -0.65
C LYS A 85 5.88 -11.81 -0.87
N GLY A 86 5.75 -10.90 0.10
CA GLY A 86 6.15 -9.50 -0.04
C GLY A 86 5.38 -8.75 -1.14
N GLN A 87 4.14 -9.17 -1.40
CA GLN A 87 3.32 -8.65 -2.50
C GLN A 87 2.40 -7.49 -2.09
N LEU A 88 2.33 -7.20 -0.79
CA LEU A 88 1.65 -6.02 -0.28
C LEU A 88 2.66 -4.87 -0.20
N ARG A 89 2.40 -3.80 -0.95
CA ARG A 89 3.21 -2.58 -0.82
C ARG A 89 2.90 -1.95 0.53
N GLU A 90 3.92 -1.91 1.37
CA GLU A 90 3.93 -1.13 2.60
C GLU A 90 4.45 0.28 2.30
N THR A 91 3.70 1.30 2.72
CA THR A 91 4.14 2.68 2.66
C THR A 91 4.23 3.24 4.08
N PRO A 92 5.40 3.73 4.51
CA PRO A 92 5.55 4.45 5.78
C PRO A 92 4.59 5.65 5.87
N LEU A 93 4.06 5.91 7.06
CA LEU A 93 3.15 7.03 7.30
C LEU A 93 3.77 8.39 6.94
N ASP A 94 5.05 8.58 7.19
CA ASP A 94 5.78 9.80 6.86
C ASP A 94 5.92 10.01 5.35
N GLU A 95 6.10 8.94 4.58
CA GLU A 95 6.06 9.00 3.10
C GLU A 95 4.66 9.40 2.61
N LEU A 96 3.58 8.85 3.19
CA LEU A 96 2.21 9.24 2.85
C LEU A 96 1.91 10.71 3.17
N VAL A 97 2.46 11.23 4.27
CA VAL A 97 2.37 12.66 4.62
C VAL A 97 3.15 13.52 3.62
N ALA A 98 4.35 13.08 3.22
CA ALA A 98 5.15 13.78 2.22
C ALA A 98 4.43 13.86 0.87
N ASP A 99 3.85 12.74 0.41
CA ASP A 99 3.05 12.67 -0.82
C ASP A 99 1.84 13.62 -0.78
N ALA A 100 1.12 13.66 0.35
CA ALA A 100 -0.01 14.56 0.53
C ALA A 100 0.39 16.05 0.46
N ILE A 101 1.54 16.40 1.03
CA ILE A 101 2.09 17.76 0.95
C ILE A 101 2.51 18.11 -0.48
N GLU A 102 3.15 17.17 -1.19
CA GLU A 102 3.57 17.39 -2.57
C GLU A 102 2.38 17.57 -3.51
N GLN A 103 1.34 16.74 -3.38
CA GLN A 103 0.08 16.89 -4.11
C GLN A 103 -0.54 18.26 -3.84
N GLY A 104 -0.64 18.66 -2.57
CA GLY A 104 -1.18 19.96 -2.18
C GLY A 104 -0.43 21.16 -2.76
N LYS A 105 0.88 21.06 -2.99
CA LYS A 105 1.69 22.12 -3.63
C LYS A 105 1.43 22.24 -5.13
N ASN A 106 1.09 21.13 -5.78
CA ASN A 106 0.97 21.05 -7.23
C ASN A 106 -0.44 21.41 -7.73
N GLU A 107 -1.42 21.53 -6.82
CA GLU A 107 -2.80 21.89 -7.15
C GLU A 107 -3.10 23.34 -6.72
N PRO A 108 -3.72 24.18 -7.58
CA PRO A 108 -4.23 25.47 -7.16
C PRO A 108 -5.41 25.25 -6.19
N ASN A 109 -5.17 25.47 -4.91
CA ASN A 109 -6.16 25.35 -3.84
C ASN A 109 -5.97 26.49 -2.83
N ASP A 110 -6.95 27.40 -2.76
CA ASP A 110 -6.93 28.57 -1.87
C ASP A 110 -7.04 28.18 -0.39
N ASP A 111 -7.53 26.97 -0.08
CA ASP A 111 -7.71 26.43 1.28
C ASP A 111 -6.55 25.52 1.73
N ILE A 112 -5.47 25.42 0.95
CA ILE A 112 -4.41 24.44 1.21
C ILE A 112 -3.69 24.67 2.55
N LEU A 113 -3.59 25.92 3.00
CA LEU A 113 -2.99 26.26 4.29
C LEU A 113 -3.81 25.70 5.46
N ASP A 114 -5.12 25.94 5.46
CA ASP A 114 -6.04 25.42 6.48
C ASP A 114 -6.04 23.88 6.53
N MET A 115 -5.90 23.24 5.36
CA MET A 115 -5.74 21.78 5.26
C MET A 115 -4.43 21.29 5.88
N PHE A 116 -3.31 21.99 5.65
CA PHE A 116 -2.03 21.64 6.27
C PHE A 116 -2.00 21.91 7.77
N GLU A 117 -2.65 22.96 8.26
CA GLU A 117 -2.85 23.19 9.70
C GLU A 117 -3.64 22.04 10.33
N THR A 118 -4.74 21.63 9.68
CA THR A 118 -5.53 20.47 10.12
C THR A 118 -4.70 19.18 10.14
N LEU A 119 -3.88 18.94 9.11
CA LEU A 119 -2.98 17.79 9.06
C LEU A 119 -1.97 17.84 10.22
N HIS A 120 -1.37 18.99 10.48
CA HIS A 120 -0.43 19.19 11.57
C HIS A 120 -1.05 18.88 12.94
N GLU A 121 -2.23 19.41 13.24
CA GLU A 121 -2.93 19.15 14.51
C GLU A 121 -3.24 17.66 14.71
N ARG A 122 -3.63 16.96 13.64
CA ARG A 122 -3.90 15.52 13.69
C ARG A 122 -2.64 14.72 13.96
N LEU A 123 -1.52 15.08 13.33
CA LEU A 123 -0.23 14.42 13.54
C LEU A 123 0.29 14.62 14.97
N LEU A 124 0.20 15.84 15.51
CA LEU A 124 0.57 16.12 16.91
C LEU A 124 -0.27 15.30 17.90
N ARG A 125 -1.57 15.17 17.63
CA ARG A 125 -2.44 14.33 18.47
C ARG A 125 -2.03 12.86 18.41
N ALA A 126 -1.74 12.35 17.22
CA ALA A 126 -1.27 10.97 17.04
C ALA A 126 0.08 10.72 17.74
N GLU A 127 1.02 11.67 17.63
CA GLU A 127 2.30 11.62 18.35
C GLU A 127 2.11 11.53 19.86
N GLY A 128 1.21 12.34 20.42
CA GLY A 128 0.85 12.27 21.85
C GLY A 128 0.31 10.90 22.26
N MET A 129 -0.57 10.30 21.46
CA MET A 129 -1.11 8.95 21.74
C MET A 129 0.00 7.88 21.73
N VAL A 130 0.96 7.97 20.79
CA VAL A 130 2.11 7.05 20.73
C VAL A 130 3.01 7.24 21.96
N ALA A 131 3.29 8.48 22.35
CA ALA A 131 4.10 8.78 23.54
C ALA A 131 3.46 8.22 24.83
N ASP A 132 2.15 8.40 24.98
CA ASP A 132 1.40 7.87 26.12
C ASP A 132 1.47 6.33 26.18
N GLU A 133 1.32 5.65 25.04
CA GLU A 133 1.40 4.18 24.98
C GLU A 133 2.82 3.67 25.25
N ILE A 134 3.86 4.37 24.78
CA ILE A 134 5.26 4.05 25.11
C ILE A 134 5.48 4.10 26.62
N VAL A 135 4.96 5.14 27.29
CA VAL A 135 5.06 5.28 28.75
C VAL A 135 4.30 4.14 29.45
N ALA A 136 3.09 3.82 28.99
CA ALA A 136 2.27 2.75 29.54
C ALA A 136 2.95 1.38 29.39
N ALA A 137 3.46 1.05 28.20
CA ALA A 137 4.17 -0.18 27.90
C ALA A 137 5.40 -0.35 28.80
N HIS A 138 6.24 0.68 28.94
CA HIS A 138 7.39 0.65 29.86
C HIS A 138 6.97 0.39 31.32
N ALA A 139 5.89 1.01 31.79
CA ALA A 139 5.38 0.80 33.13
C ALA A 139 4.89 -0.64 33.36
N MET A 140 4.26 -1.26 32.37
CA MET A 140 3.82 -2.66 32.43
C MET A 140 5.00 -3.63 32.46
N THR A 141 6.03 -3.40 31.65
CA THR A 141 7.26 -4.22 31.65
C THR A 141 7.94 -4.19 33.02
N LEU A 142 8.02 -3.02 33.66
CA LEU A 142 8.61 -2.86 35.00
C LEU A 142 7.79 -3.56 36.10
N ARG A 143 6.46 -3.56 36.01
CA ARG A 143 5.57 -4.26 36.94
C ARG A 143 5.62 -5.79 36.77
N GLY A 144 5.66 -6.28 35.53
CA GLY A 144 5.81 -7.71 35.21
C GLY A 144 7.17 -8.29 35.59
N GLY A 145 8.22 -7.45 35.61
CA GLY A 145 9.55 -7.82 36.11
C GLY A 145 9.61 -7.93 37.64
N ARG A 146 8.92 -7.05 38.38
CA ARG A 146 8.88 -7.08 39.86
C ARG A 146 8.13 -8.28 40.44
N ALA A 147 7.11 -8.80 39.76
CA ALA A 147 6.34 -9.95 40.22
C ALA A 147 7.13 -11.28 40.23
N ARG A 148 8.29 -11.36 39.55
CA ARG A 148 9.10 -12.59 39.49
C ARG A 148 10.19 -12.70 40.58
N PHE A 149 10.33 -11.72 41.46
CA PHE A 149 11.42 -11.65 42.45
C PHE A 149 11.01 -11.89 43.92
N HIS A 150 9.81 -12.40 44.19
CA HIS A 150 9.44 -12.85 45.53
C HIS A 150 8.96 -14.31 45.52
N ALA A 151 9.91 -15.23 45.69
CA ALA A 151 9.67 -16.52 46.33
C ALA A 151 10.39 -16.49 47.69
N PRO A 152 9.70 -16.69 48.82
CA PRO A 152 10.36 -16.83 50.11
C PRO A 152 10.95 -18.24 50.22
N GLY A 153 12.19 -18.32 50.70
CA GLY A 153 12.83 -19.57 51.13
C GLY A 153 12.37 -20.01 52.52
#